data_AF-A0A1G4YQA7-F1
#
_entry.id   AF-A0A1G4YQA7-F1
#
_cell.length_a   1.000
_cell.length_b   1.000
_cell.length_c   1.000
_cell.angle_alpha   90.00
_cell.angle_beta   90.00
_cell.angle_gamma   90.00
#
_symmetry.space_group_name_H-M   'P 1'
#
loop_
_entity.id
_entity.type
_entity.pdbx_description
1 polymer ?
#
loop_
_entity_poly.entity_id
_entity_poly.type
_entity_poly.pdbx_seq_one_letter_code
_entity_poly.pdbx_strand_id
1 'polypeptide(L)'
;MIDSDPLSAAETLELIEEAISLLIRHPFIGRSVEYELRELVISRGSTGYVALYSLEEDQDAVLILAIRHQREAGYLGRDED
;
A
#
# COMPACT_ATOMS: atom_id res chain seq x y z
N MET A 1 -21.29 6.87 -5.12
CA MET A 1 -21.85 7.08 -3.78
C MET A 1 -20.82 6.53 -2.82
N ILE A 2 -20.13 7.40 -2.08
CA ILE A 2 -19.16 6.97 -1.06
C ILE A 2 -20.01 6.54 0.12
N ASP A 3 -20.19 5.23 0.29
CA ASP A 3 -20.74 4.67 1.50
C ASP A 3 -19.67 4.82 2.59
N SER A 4 -19.76 5.92 3.34
CA SER A 4 -18.94 6.12 4.54
C SER A 4 -19.53 5.33 5.69
N ASP A 5 -19.36 4.01 5.65
CA ASP A 5 -19.62 3.14 6.78
C ASP A 5 -18.42 3.21 7.74
N PRO A 6 -18.59 3.69 8.99
CA PRO A 6 -17.52 3.76 9.97
C PRO A 6 -16.85 2.40 10.24
N LEU A 7 -17.61 1.29 10.11
CA LEU A 7 -17.07 -0.06 10.31
C LEU A 7 -16.09 -0.43 9.18
N SER A 8 -16.45 -0.10 7.94
CA SER A 8 -15.60 -0.26 6.75
C SER A 8 -14.30 0.57 6.84
N ALA A 9 -14.34 1.72 7.51
CA ALA A 9 -13.16 2.55 7.74
C ALA A 9 -12.19 1.94 8.76
N ALA A 10 -12.72 1.37 9.86
CA ALA A 10 -11.90 0.68 10.86
C ALA A 10 -11.21 -0.57 10.29
N GLU A 11 -11.96 -1.42 9.58
CA GLU A 11 -11.39 -2.60 8.91
C GLU A 11 -10.32 -2.23 7.88
N THR A 12 -10.51 -1.11 7.18
CA THR A 12 -9.51 -0.60 6.23
C THR A 12 -8.22 -0.19 6.94
N LEU A 13 -8.34 0.47 8.10
CA LEU A 13 -7.19 0.88 8.90
C LEU A 13 -6.41 -0.34 9.39
N GLU A 14 -7.10 -1.34 9.93
CA GLU A 14 -6.48 -2.59 10.40
C GLU A 14 -5.70 -3.30 9.28
N LEU A 15 -6.28 -3.39 8.07
CA LEU A 15 -5.61 -3.97 6.91
C LEU A 15 -4.33 -3.20 6.52
N ILE A 16 -4.38 -1.87 6.57
CA ILE A 16 -3.23 -1.02 6.27
C ILE A 16 -2.14 -1.18 7.32
N GLU A 17 -2.52 -1.16 8.61
CA GLU A 17 -1.59 -1.34 9.73
C GLU A 17 -0.88 -2.69 9.69
N GLU A 18 -1.62 -3.77 9.40
CA GLU A 18 -1.05 -5.11 9.25
C GLU A 18 -0.03 -5.15 8.11
N ALA A 19 -0.40 -4.62 6.94
CA ALA A 19 0.48 -4.62 5.77
C ALA A 19 1.75 -3.78 6.00
N ILE A 20 1.64 -2.60 6.63
CA ILE A 20 2.80 -1.76 6.95
C ILE A 20 3.69 -2.45 7.99
N SER A 21 3.12 -3.14 8.97
CA SER A 21 3.89 -3.85 9.99
C SER A 21 4.78 -4.96 9.41
N LEU A 22 4.42 -5.53 8.26
CA LEU A 22 5.29 -6.49 7.57
C LEU A 22 6.60 -5.88 7.07
N LEU A 23 6.62 -4.58 6.77
CA LEU A 23 7.81 -3.90 6.25
C LEU A 23 8.95 -3.84 7.27
N ILE A 24 8.65 -3.98 8.57
CA ILE A 24 9.66 -4.09 9.65
C ILE A 24 10.59 -5.29 9.41
N ARG A 25 10.03 -6.44 9.00
CA ARG A 25 10.81 -7.68 8.80
C ARG A 25 11.16 -7.92 7.35
N HIS A 26 10.37 -7.35 6.44
CA HIS A 26 10.48 -7.61 5.02
C HIS A 26 10.38 -6.31 4.21
N PRO A 27 11.37 -5.40 4.34
CA PRO A 27 11.34 -4.09 3.67
C PRO A 27 11.34 -4.20 2.14
N PHE A 28 11.78 -5.33 1.58
CA PHE A 28 11.90 -5.54 0.13
C PHE A 28 10.69 -6.23 -0.52
N ILE A 29 9.59 -6.48 0.20
CA ILE A 29 8.41 -7.19 -0.35
C ILE A 29 7.64 -6.39 -1.39
N GLY A 30 7.72 -5.06 -1.31
CA GLY A 30 7.13 -4.18 -2.29
C GLY A 30 7.83 -4.29 -3.64
N ARG A 31 7.05 -4.15 -4.70
CA ARG A 31 7.53 -4.11 -6.07
C ARG A 31 8.38 -2.85 -6.25
N SER A 32 9.62 -3.00 -6.71
CA SER A 32 10.45 -1.85 -7.09
C SER A 32 9.83 -1.08 -8.26
N VAL A 33 9.82 0.24 -8.16
CA VAL A 33 9.43 1.18 -9.21
C VAL A 33 10.58 2.18 -9.47
N GLU A 34 10.30 3.32 -10.08
CA GLU A 34 11.31 4.35 -10.35
C GLU A 34 11.79 5.04 -9.06
N TYR A 35 12.95 5.70 -9.14
CA TYR A 35 13.50 6.54 -8.07
C TYR A 35 13.72 5.83 -6.72
N GLU A 36 14.13 4.56 -6.75
CA GLU A 36 14.39 3.75 -5.54
C GLU A 36 13.15 3.54 -4.67
N LEU A 37 11.96 3.83 -5.21
CA LEU A 37 10.70 3.63 -4.53
C LEU A 37 10.19 2.21 -4.71
N ARG A 38 9.27 1.84 -3.82
CA ARG A 38 8.60 0.55 -3.80
C ARG A 38 7.12 0.73 -3.58
N GLU A 39 6.34 -0.13 -4.21
CA GLU A 39 4.90 -0.22 -4.05
C GLU A 39 4.52 -1.51 -3.34
N LEU A 40 3.85 -1.38 -2.19
CA LEU A 40 3.19 -2.49 -1.52
C LEU A 40 1.70 -2.45 -1.84
N VAL A 41 1.21 -3.51 -2.49
CA VAL A 41 -0.22 -3.70 -2.74
C VAL A 41 -0.88 -4.30 -1.50
N ILE A 42 -1.95 -3.66 -1.04
CA ILE A 42 -2.74 -4.03 0.14
C ILE A 42 -4.15 -4.40 -0.35
N SER A 43 -4.42 -5.70 -0.46
CA SER A 43 -5.67 -6.21 -1.04
C SER A 43 -6.87 -6.04 -0.10
N ARG A 44 -8.00 -5.56 -0.63
CA ARG A 44 -9.30 -5.47 0.07
C ARG A 44 -10.44 -5.80 -0.89
N GLY A 45 -10.84 -7.07 -0.93
CA GLY A 45 -11.90 -7.53 -1.84
C GLY A 45 -11.46 -7.42 -3.30
N SER A 46 -12.27 -6.76 -4.14
CA SER A 46 -12.01 -6.60 -5.59
C SER A 46 -11.13 -5.40 -5.96
N THR A 47 -10.73 -4.59 -4.96
CA THR A 47 -9.77 -3.49 -5.13
C THR A 47 -8.78 -3.52 -3.95
N GLY A 48 -8.07 -2.43 -3.72
CA GLY A 48 -7.16 -2.34 -2.59
C GLY A 48 -6.52 -0.97 -2.52
N TYR A 49 -5.50 -0.90 -1.68
CA TYR A 49 -4.64 0.26 -1.50
C TYR A 49 -3.24 -0.05 -2.01
N VAL A 50 -2.49 1.00 -2.31
CA VAL A 50 -1.06 0.94 -2.61
C VAL A 50 -0.35 1.87 -1.65
N ALA A 51 0.62 1.33 -0.91
CA ALA A 51 1.57 2.13 -0.16
C ALA A 51 2.82 2.34 -1.02
N LEU A 52 3.14 3.60 -1.31
CA LEU A 52 4.41 4.00 -1.93
C LEU A 52 5.40 4.30 -0.81
N TYR A 53 6.57 3.68 -0.84
CA TYR A 53 7.57 3.83 0.21
C TYR A 53 9.00 3.78 -0.31
N SER A 54 9.94 4.31 0.47
CA SER A 54 11.38 4.20 0.27
C SER A 54 12.04 3.47 1.45
N LEU A 55 13.24 2.97 1.20
CA LEU A 55 14.12 2.45 2.23
C LEU A 55 15.17 3.52 2.52
N GLU A 56 15.13 4.08 3.72
CA GLU A 56 16.06 5.11 4.17
C GLU A 56 17.21 4.41 4.90
N GLU A 57 18.20 3.91 4.15
CA GLU A 57 19.29 3.08 4.67
C GLU A 57 20.06 3.76 5.81
N ASP A 58 20.34 5.06 5.68
CA ASP A 58 21.03 5.86 6.70
C ASP A 58 20.27 5.94 8.03
N GLN A 59 18.95 5.72 8.00
CA GLN A 59 18.06 5.78 9.16
C GLN A 59 17.57 4.40 9.61
N ASP A 60 17.96 3.33 8.93
CA ASP A 60 17.43 1.96 9.12
C ASP A 60 15.89 1.96 9.18
N ALA A 61 15.27 2.69 8.25
CA ALA A 61 13.85 2.99 8.30
C ALA A 61 13.15 2.78 6.96
N VAL A 62 11.85 2.52 7.06
CA VAL A 62 10.92 2.51 5.92
C VAL A 62 10.09 3.78 5.97
N LEU A 63 10.21 4.64 4.97
CA LEU A 63 9.43 5.87 4.87
C LEU A 63 8.22 5.66 3.97
N ILE A 64 7.02 5.68 4.56
CA ILE A 64 5.77 5.66 3.79
C ILE A 64 5.50 7.06 3.26
N LEU A 65 5.54 7.20 1.93
CA LEU A 65 5.36 8.47 1.23
C LEU A 65 3.89 8.78 0.98
N ALA A 66 3.12 7.75 0.63
CA ALA A 66 1.70 7.87 0.37
C ALA A 66 0.99 6.52 0.51
N ILE A 67 -0.28 6.57 0.89
CA ILE A 67 -1.22 5.45 0.79
C ILE A 67 -2.38 5.93 -0.06
N ARG A 68 -2.66 5.21 -1.15
CA ARG A 68 -3.68 5.60 -2.14
C ARG A 68 -4.59 4.43 -2.45
N HIS A 69 -5.85 4.70 -2.75
CA HIS A 69 -6.71 3.65 -3.31
C HIS A 69 -6.18 3.29 -4.71
N GLN A 70 -6.20 2.02 -5.10
CA GLN A 70 -5.67 1.56 -6.40
C GLN A 70 -6.26 2.33 -7.60
N ARG A 71 -7.56 2.65 -7.54
CA ARG A 71 -8.26 3.46 -8.56
C ARG A 71 -7.68 4.87 -8.71
N GLU A 72 -7.09 5.43 -7.66
CA GLU A 72 -6.44 6.74 -7.64
C GLU A 72 -4.94 6.65 -7.93
N ALA A 73 -4.34 5.47 -7.72
CA ALA A 73 -2.95 5.16 -8.03
C ALA A 73 -2.72 4.84 -9.53
N GLY A 74 -3.77 4.86 -10.36
CA GLY A 74 -3.66 4.52 -11.78
C GLY A 74 -3.65 3.01 -12.07
N TYR A 75 -3.96 2.16 -11.07
CA TYR A 75 -4.23 0.74 -11.27
C TYR A 75 -5.63 0.57 -11.90
N LEU A 76 -5.72 0.74 -13.21
CA LEU A 76 -6.88 0.35 -14.01
C LEU A 76 -6.41 -0.69 -15.04
N GLY A 77 -6.50 -1.97 -14.67
CA GLY A 77 -6.38 -3.11 -15.59
C GLY A 77 -4.98 -3.68 -15.79
N ARG A 78 -4.63 -4.69 -14.98
CA ARG A 78 -3.73 -5.76 -15.42
C ARG A 78 -4.28 -7.10 -14.91
N ASP A 79 -5.51 -7.38 -15.32
CA ASP A 79 -6.17 -8.68 -15.20
C ASP A 79 -6.82 -9.02 -16.56
N GLU A 80 -6.02 -9.04 -17.63
CA GLU A 80 -6.34 -9.71 -18.89
C GLU A 80 -5.01 -10.16 -19.55
N ASP A 81 -4.44 -11.27 -19.06
CA ASP A 81 -3.58 -12.20 -19.81
C ASP A 81 -3.71 -13.60 -19.18
#